data_AF-A0A970GCV0-F1
#
_entry.id   AF-A0A970GCV0-F1
#
_cell.length_a   1.000
_cell.length_b   1.000
_cell.length_c   1.000
_cell.angle_alpha   90.00
_cell.angle_beta   90.00
_cell.angle_gamma   90.00
#
_symmetry.space_group_name_H-M   'P 1'
#
loop_
_entity.id
_entity.type
_entity.pdbx_description
1 polymer ?
#
loop_
_entity_poly.entity_id
_entity_poly.type
_entity_poly.pdbx_seq_one_letter_code
_entity_poly.pdbx_strand_id
1 'polypeptide(L)' 'LQEEGDIGKTLNFIIQEMQREANTLGSKFSTTQSFPWILTIKEEIEKCREIIQNVA' A
#
# COMPACT_ATOMS: atom_id res chain seq x y z
N LEU A 1 -22.09 -5.55 15.33
CA LEU A 1 -21.74 -5.25 13.91
C LEU A 1 -21.05 -3.88 13.72
N GLN A 2 -20.71 -3.12 14.78
CA GLN A 2 -19.99 -1.84 14.63
C GLN A 2 -18.46 -2.00 14.44
N GLU A 3 -17.88 -3.18 14.68
CA GLU A 3 -16.42 -3.38 14.63
C GLU A 3 -15.86 -3.60 13.22
N GLU A 4 -16.58 -4.25 12.30
CA GLU A 4 -16.08 -4.55 10.94
C GLU A 4 -15.82 -3.27 10.12
N GLY A 5 -16.68 -2.26 10.26
CA GLY A 5 -16.53 -0.98 9.56
C GLY A 5 -15.38 -0.12 10.07
N ASP A 6 -14.86 -0.40 11.27
CA ASP A 6 -13.70 0.30 11.84
C ASP A 6 -12.38 -0.32 11.35
N ILE A 7 -12.32 -1.65 11.30
CA ILE A 7 -11.16 -2.40 10.81
C ILE A 7 -10.85 -2.06 9.34
N GLY A 8 -11.86 -2.02 8.46
CA GLY A 8 -11.66 -1.66 7.05
C GLY A 8 -11.13 -0.23 6.87
N LYS A 9 -11.52 0.70 7.74
CA LYS A 9 -11.00 2.08 7.74
C LYS A 9 -9.56 2.14 8.23
N THR A 10 -9.23 1.44 9.31
CA THR A 10 -7.86 1.34 9.82
C THR A 10 -6.92 0.74 8.77
N LEU A 11 -7.34 -0.35 8.11
CA LEU A 11 -6.54 -0.98 7.06
C LEU A 11 -6.37 -0.04 5.85
N ASN A 12 -7.42 0.68 5.45
CA ASN A 12 -7.30 1.70 4.41
C ASN A 12 -6.31 2.82 4.77
N PHE A 13 -6.27 3.26 6.04
CA PHE A 13 -5.29 4.24 6.49
C PHE A 13 -3.86 3.70 6.42
N ILE A 14 -3.63 2.47 6.87
CA ILE A 14 -2.31 1.82 6.81
C ILE A 14 -1.83 1.70 5.36
N ILE A 15 -2.69 1.26 4.44
CA ILE A 15 -2.35 1.17 3.01
C ILE A 15 -1.98 2.54 2.43
N GLN A 16 -2.69 3.60 2.80
CA GLN A 16 -2.35 4.95 2.35
C GLN A 16 -0.95 5.38 2.82
N GLU A 17 -0.59 5.09 4.06
CA GLU A 17 0.75 5.39 4.58
C GLU A 17 1.83 4.53 3.90
N MET A 18 1.56 3.24 3.63
CA MET A 18 2.46 2.37 2.85
C MET A 18 2.68 2.90 1.44
N GLN A 19 1.62 3.38 0.77
CA GLN A 19 1.72 3.99 -0.56
C GLN A 19 2.59 5.25 -0.52
N ARG A 20 2.43 6.08 0.52
CA ARG A 20 3.26 7.28 0.72
C ARG A 20 4.73 6.90 0.86
N GLU A 21 5.02 5.87 1.66
CA GLU A 21 6.40 5.43 1.88
C GLU A 21 7.02 4.82 0.63
N ALA A 22 6.27 4.02 -0.14
CA ALA A 22 6.73 3.49 -1.42
C ALA A 22 7.06 4.60 -2.45
N ASN A 23 6.35 5.73 -2.39
CA ASN A 23 6.66 6.92 -3.19
C ASN A 23 7.91 7.66 -2.69
N THR A 24 8.11 7.75 -1.37
CA THR A 24 9.35 8.26 -0.78
C THR A 24 10.55 7.42 -1.20
N LEU A 25 10.43 6.09 -1.15
CA LEU A 25 11.46 5.17 -1.64
C LEU A 25 11.74 5.39 -3.14
N GLY A 26 10.68 5.51 -3.96
CA GLY A 26 10.78 5.81 -5.38
C GLY A 26 11.51 7.12 -5.69
N SER A 27 11.32 8.17 -4.88
CA SER A 27 11.97 9.46 -5.10
C SER A 27 13.41 9.53 -4.58
N LYS A 28 13.75 8.76 -3.53
CA LYS A 28 15.10 8.77 -2.92
C LYS A 28 16.03 7.69 -3.45
N PHE A 29 15.50 6.59 -3.97
CA PHE A 29 16.25 5.41 -4.39
C PHE A 29 15.90 4.99 -5.82
N SER A 30 15.74 5.91 -6.76
CA SER A 30 15.38 5.63 -8.17
C SER A 30 16.55 5.14 -9.05
N THR A 31 17.49 4.37 -8.49
CA THR A 31 18.55 3.75 -9.29
C THR A 31 18.03 2.56 -10.08
N THR A 32 18.67 2.21 -11.20
CA THR A 32 18.26 1.06 -12.05
C THR A 32 18.21 -0.27 -11.29
N GLN A 33 19.00 -0.42 -10.22
CA GLN A 33 19.04 -1.65 -9.42
C GLN A 33 17.92 -1.72 -8.37
N SER A 34 17.52 -0.58 -7.80
CA SER A 34 16.48 -0.50 -6.77
C SER A 34 15.07 -0.33 -7.33
N PHE A 35 14.94 0.19 -8.55
CA PHE A 35 13.66 0.43 -9.20
C PHE A 35 12.75 -0.82 -9.32
N PRO A 36 13.24 -2.02 -9.69
CA PRO A 36 12.39 -3.21 -9.76
C PRO A 36 11.77 -3.58 -8.42
N TRP A 37 12.55 -3.48 -7.33
CA TRP A 37 12.06 -3.76 -5.98
C TRP A 37 10.99 -2.77 -5.53
N ILE A 38 11.18 -1.48 -5.83
CA ILE A 38 10.20 -0.43 -5.52
C ILE A 38 8.91 -0.66 -6.31
N LEU A 39 9.00 -1.10 -7.57
CA LEU A 39 7.82 -1.44 -8.37
C LEU A 39 7.06 -2.62 -7.76
N THR A 40 7.75 -3.70 -7.39
CA THR A 40 7.13 -4.85 -6.71
C THR A 40 6.43 -4.44 -5.42
N ILE A 41 7.05 -3.57 -4.60
CA ILE A 41 6.41 -3.06 -3.37
C ILE A 41 5.10 -2.33 -3.70
N LYS A 42 5.10 -1.47 -4.73
CA LYS A 42 3.89 -0.75 -5.14
C LYS A 42 2.79 -1.67 -5.66
N GLU A 43 3.15 -2.72 -6.40
CA GLU A 43 2.20 -3.72 -6.88
C GLU A 43 1.56 -4.50 -5.72
N GLU A 44 2.35 -4.93 -4.72
CA GLU A 44 1.81 -5.63 -3.56
C GLU A 44 0.89 -4.73 -2.70
N ILE A 45 1.20 -3.44 -2.58
CA ILE A 45 0.32 -2.48 -1.89
C ILE A 45 -1.03 -2.35 -2.61
N GLU A 46 -1.04 -2.29 -3.95
CA GLU A 46 -2.30 -2.20 -4.71
C GLU A 46 -3.12 -3.49 -4.59
N LYS A 47 -2.50 -4.67 -4.62
CA LYS A 47 -3.20 -5.94 -4.35
C LYS A 47 -3.86 -5.95 -2.97
N CYS A 48 -3.16 -5.46 -1.94
CA CYS A 48 -3.73 -5.34 -0.59
C CYS A 48 -4.92 -4.36 -0.58
N ARG A 49 -4.83 -3.27 -1.35
CA ARG A 49 -5.91 -2.27 -1.49
C ARG A 49 -7.16 -2.86 -2.12
N GLU A 50 -6.99 -3.64 -3.20
CA GLU A 50 -8.08 -4.37 -3.84
C GLU A 50 -8.74 -5.38 -2.89
N ILE A 51 -7.95 -6.12 -2.09
CA ILE A 51 -8.51 -7.06 -1.09
C ILE A 51 -9.39 -6.33 -0.09
N ILE A 52 -8.94 -5.19 0.44
CA ILE A 52 -9.75 -4.41 1.40
C ILE A 52 -11.04 -3.93 0.75
N GLN A 53 -11.01 -3.45 -0.50
CA GLN A 53 -12.20 -2.97 -1.20
C GLN A 53 -13.18 -4.08 -1.60
N ASN A 54 -12.67 -5.29 -1.84
CA ASN A 54 -13.47 -6.43 -2.28
C ASN A 54 -14.08 -7.23 -1.11
N VAL A 55 -13.50 -7.15 0.09
CA VAL A 55 -13.92 -7.92 1.28
C VAL A 55 -14.70 -7.06 2.29
N ALA A 56 -14.50 -5.74 2.31
CA ALA A 56 -15.16 -4.81 3.24
C ALA A 56 -16.49 -4.25 2.72
#